data_AF-A0A9E0UAF6-F1
#
_entry.id   AF-A0A9E0UAF6-F1
#
_cell.length_a   1.000
_cell.length_b   1.000
_cell.length_c   1.000
_cell.angle_alpha   90.00
_cell.angle_beta   90.00
_cell.angle_gamma   90.00
#
_symmetry.space_group_name_H-M   'P 1'
#
loop_
_entity.id
_entity.type
_entity.pdbx_description
1 polymer ?
#
loop_
_entity_poly.entity_id
_entity_poly.type
_entity_poly.pdbx_seq_one_letter_code
_entity_poly.pdbx_strand_id
1 'polypeptide(L)'
;VARLDGIRLRLHQAQARAAEQRGERLARAVAGLEARSPLATLARGYAIVTRVTDGVIIRNASEAPPGTLIAARLAEGSLRAVVEREDPVTRPSGPKHSRRTKGRPPD
;
A
#
# COMPACT_ATOMS: atom_id res chain seq x y z
N VAL A 1 26.78 49.74 15.99
CA VAL A 1 27.24 48.35 15.71
C VAL A 1 26.22 47.34 16.25
N ALA A 2 25.94 47.30 17.56
CA ALA A 2 24.99 46.34 18.19
C ALA A 2 23.57 46.22 17.56
N ARG A 3 22.97 47.33 17.08
CA ARG A 3 21.64 47.28 16.42
C ARG A 3 21.68 46.54 15.07
N LEU A 4 22.75 46.68 14.30
CA LEU A 4 22.92 45.99 13.01
C LEU A 4 23.12 44.48 13.22
N ASP A 5 23.86 44.11 14.26
CA ASP A 5 24.11 42.70 14.60
C ASP A 5 22.83 41.99 15.03
N GLY A 6 22.00 42.66 15.85
CA GLY A 6 20.69 42.14 16.25
C GLY A 6 19.74 41.94 15.07
N ILE A 7 19.73 42.86 14.10
CA ILE A 7 18.90 42.74 12.89
C ILE A 7 19.42 41.59 11.99
N ARG A 8 20.74 41.47 11.81
CA ARG A 8 21.35 40.36 11.06
C ARG A 8 21.01 39.00 11.67
N LEU A 9 21.13 38.86 12.99
CA LEU A 9 20.82 37.61 13.67
C LEU A 9 19.35 37.21 13.47
N ARG A 10 18.42 38.17 13.60
CA ARG A 10 16.99 37.92 13.40
C ARG A 10 16.66 37.57 11.95
N LEU A 11 17.33 38.19 10.97
CA LEU A 11 17.19 37.84 9.56
C LEU A 11 17.66 36.40 9.29
N HIS A 12 18.84 36.02 9.77
CA HIS A 12 19.36 34.67 9.61
C HIS A 12 18.45 33.62 10.25
N GLN A 13 17.93 33.89 11.45
CA GLN A 13 16.98 33.00 12.12
C GLN A 13 15.64 32.91 11.35
N ALA A 14 15.15 34.01 10.79
CA ALA A 14 13.94 34.00 9.97
C ALA A 14 14.14 33.21 8.67
N GLN A 15 15.31 33.34 8.04
CA GLN A 15 15.68 32.57 6.85
C GLN A 15 15.78 31.07 7.15
N ALA A 16 16.45 30.69 8.24
CA ALA A 16 16.56 29.30 8.66
C ALA A 16 15.18 28.67 8.92
N ARG A 17 14.33 29.35 9.69
CA ARG A 17 12.95 28.91 9.95
C ARG A 17 12.13 28.77 8.67
N ALA A 18 12.27 29.71 7.74
CA ALA A 18 11.55 29.64 6.47
C ALA A 18 12.05 28.48 5.57
N ALA A 19 13.34 28.13 5.63
CA ALA A 19 13.88 26.99 4.91
C ALA A 19 13.39 25.66 5.52
N GLU A 20 13.41 25.55 6.85
CA GLU A 20 12.92 24.38 7.59
C GLU A 20 11.43 24.11 7.31
N GLN A 21 10.58 25.13 7.41
CA GLN A 21 9.15 25.01 7.11
C GLN A 21 8.87 24.57 5.66
N ARG A 22 9.67 25.06 4.70
CA ARG A 22 9.57 24.64 3.29
C ARG A 22 10.03 23.19 3.12
N GLY A 23 11.09 22.78 3.81
CA GLY A 23 11.59 21.41 3.84
C GLY A 23 10.54 20.43 4.40
N GLU A 24 9.92 20.75 5.53
CA GLU A 24 8.86 19.93 6.11
C GLU A 24 7.63 19.82 5.19
N ARG A 25 7.25 20.92 4.54
CA ARG A 25 6.11 20.93 3.60
C ARG A 25 6.41 20.07 2.37
N LEU A 26 7.64 20.12 1.88
CA LEU A 26 8.12 19.27 0.79
C LEU A 26 8.12 17.79 1.21
N ALA A 27 8.68 17.46 2.37
CA ALA A 27 8.70 16.09 2.90
C ALA A 27 7.28 15.53 3.07
N ARG A 28 6.34 16.34 3.57
CA ARG A 28 4.92 15.96 3.67
C ARG A 28 4.27 15.74 2.30
N ALA A 29 4.59 16.56 1.31
CA ALA A 29 4.07 16.40 -0.05
C ALA A 29 4.65 15.14 -0.73
N VAL A 30 5.94 14.86 -0.54
CA VAL A 30 6.61 13.64 -1.02
C VAL A 30 6.02 12.41 -0.34
N ALA A 31 5.90 12.39 0.98
CA ALA A 31 5.27 11.29 1.71
C ALA A 31 3.80 11.09 1.29
N GLY A 32 3.07 12.17 1.03
CA GLY A 32 1.71 12.12 0.49
C GLY A 32 1.65 11.59 -0.95
N LEU A 33 2.67 11.87 -1.76
CA LEU A 33 2.81 11.35 -3.11
C LEU A 33 3.20 9.86 -3.09
N GLU A 34 4.15 9.46 -2.24
CA GLU A 34 4.58 8.07 -2.05
C GLU A 34 3.45 7.20 -1.50
N ALA A 35 2.71 7.67 -0.50
CA ALA A 35 1.54 6.99 0.04
C ALA A 35 0.41 6.83 -1.00
N ARG A 36 0.41 7.64 -2.05
CA ARG A 36 -0.55 7.62 -3.16
C ARG A 36 0.05 7.10 -4.46
N SER A 37 1.30 6.64 -4.47
CA SER A 37 1.98 6.21 -5.68
C SER A 37 1.97 4.69 -5.75
N PRO A 38 1.20 4.10 -6.68
CA PRO A 38 1.31 2.69 -7.04
C PRO A 38 2.77 2.27 -7.30
N LEU A 39 3.63 3.20 -7.72
CA LEU A 39 5.05 2.99 -7.94
C LEU A 39 5.84 2.71 -6.64
N ALA A 40 5.49 3.33 -5.51
CA ALA A 40 6.12 3.03 -4.22
C ALA A 40 5.68 1.65 -3.68
N THR A 41 4.44 1.23 -3.98
CA THR A 41 4.01 -0.15 -3.74
C THR A 41 4.79 -1.12 -4.63
N LEU A 42 4.96 -0.83 -5.92
CA LEU A 42 5.73 -1.68 -6.83
C LEU A 42 7.22 -1.77 -6.45
N ALA A 43 7.83 -0.68 -6.00
CA ALA A 43 9.23 -0.63 -5.58
C ALA A 43 9.54 -1.51 -4.34
N ARG A 44 8.52 -1.84 -3.53
CA ARG A 44 8.65 -2.77 -2.39
C ARG A 44 8.62 -4.24 -2.81
N GLY A 45 8.61 -4.53 -4.12
CA GLY A 45 8.58 -5.89 -4.66
C GLY A 45 7.17 -6.42 -4.91
N TYR A 46 6.14 -5.58 -4.86
CA TYR A 46 4.79 -5.96 -5.26
C TYR A 46 4.59 -5.77 -6.77
N ALA A 47 3.64 -6.49 -7.35
CA ALA A 47 3.25 -6.35 -8.75
C ALA A 47 1.75 -6.06 -8.86
N ILE A 48 1.35 -5.25 -9.84
CA ILE A 48 -0.06 -5.09 -10.20
C ILE A 48 -0.38 -6.15 -11.24
N VAL A 49 -1.28 -7.07 -10.89
CA VAL A 49 -1.70 -8.16 -11.78
C VAL A 49 -3.00 -7.79 -12.46
N THR A 50 -3.01 -7.89 -13.79
CA THR A 50 -4.18 -7.62 -14.65
C THR A 50 -4.44 -8.81 -15.56
N ARG A 51 -5.69 -9.04 -15.93
CA ARG A 51 -6.03 -10.04 -16.95
C ARG A 51 -5.72 -9.48 -18.32
N VAL A 52 -5.03 -10.24 -19.17
CA VAL A 52 -4.59 -9.75 -20.50
C VAL A 52 -5.75 -9.57 -21.46
N THR A 53 -6.85 -10.29 -21.27
CA THR A 53 -8.01 -10.25 -22.18
C THR A 53 -8.74 -8.92 -22.15
N ASP A 54 -8.84 -8.27 -20.98
CA ASP A 54 -9.66 -7.06 -20.77
C ASP A 54 -8.94 -5.95 -19.97
N GLY A 55 -7.73 -6.21 -19.47
CA GLY A 55 -6.95 -5.25 -18.67
C GLY A 55 -7.46 -5.04 -17.25
N VAL A 56 -8.41 -5.85 -16.78
CA VAL A 56 -9.01 -5.70 -15.44
C VAL A 56 -8.00 -6.14 -14.36
N ILE A 57 -7.88 -5.33 -13.30
CA ILE A 57 -7.04 -5.65 -12.13
C ILE A 57 -7.65 -6.83 -11.37
N ILE A 58 -6.84 -7.84 -11.13
CA ILE A 58 -7.21 -9.03 -10.36
C ILE A 58 -7.02 -8.74 -8.87
N ARG A 59 -8.09 -8.85 -8.09
CA ARG A 59 -8.10 -8.61 -6.63
C ARG A 59 -8.32 -9.89 -5.82
N ASN A 60 -8.97 -10.88 -6.41
CA ASN A 60 -9.24 -12.18 -5.80
C ASN A 60 -8.72 -13.30 -6.72
N ALA A 61 -8.26 -14.42 -6.13
CA ALA A 61 -7.74 -15.55 -6.91
C ALA A 61 -8.80 -16.10 -7.89
N SER A 62 -10.08 -16.12 -7.49
CA SER A 62 -11.22 -16.54 -8.31
C SER A 62 -11.45 -15.71 -9.58
N GLU A 63 -10.86 -14.52 -9.68
CA GLU A 63 -10.94 -13.68 -10.87
C GLU A 63 -9.92 -14.12 -11.94
N ALA A 64 -9.02 -15.04 -11.65
CA ALA A 64 -8.05 -15.57 -12.60
C ALA A 64 -7.96 -17.11 -12.47
N PRO A 65 -8.97 -17.85 -12.98
CA PRO A 65 -8.95 -19.30 -12.93
C PRO A 65 -7.78 -19.89 -13.72
N PRO A 66 -7.44 -21.18 -13.50
CA PRO A 66 -6.40 -21.88 -14.26
C PRO A 66 -6.54 -21.70 -15.77
N GLY A 67 -5.43 -21.44 -16.46
CA GLY A 67 -5.37 -21.11 -17.88
C GLY A 67 -5.54 -19.61 -18.20
N THR A 68 -5.83 -18.76 -17.22
CA THR A 68 -5.96 -17.31 -17.45
C THR A 68 -4.61 -16.68 -17.76
N LEU A 69 -4.53 -15.93 -18.86
CA LEU A 69 -3.36 -15.12 -19.20
C LEU A 69 -3.39 -13.81 -18.42
N ILE A 70 -2.35 -13.57 -17.62
CA ILE A 70 -2.19 -12.39 -16.76
C ILE A 70 -0.94 -11.60 -17.13
N ALA A 71 -0.97 -10.30 -16.87
CA ALA A 71 0.17 -9.40 -16.95
C ALA A 71 0.47 -8.84 -15.56
N ALA A 72 1.71 -9.02 -15.12
CA ALA A 72 2.23 -8.47 -13.88
C ALA A 72 3.11 -7.26 -14.20
N ARG A 73 2.66 -6.06 -13.80
CA ARG A 73 3.47 -4.85 -13.88
C ARG A 73 4.31 -4.72 -12.62
N LEU A 74 5.62 -4.62 -12.79
CA LEU A 74 6.59 -4.43 -11.71
C LEU A 74 7.01 -2.95 -11.66
N ALA A 75 7.92 -2.61 -10.74
CA ALA A 75 8.53 -1.28 -10.67
C ALA A 75 9.20 -0.92 -12.00
N GLU A 76 9.89 -1.90 -12.60
CA GLU A 76 10.51 -1.79 -13.90
C GLU A 76 10.05 -2.96 -14.78
N GLY A 77 9.49 -2.65 -15.94
CA GLY A 77 9.02 -3.64 -16.89
C GLY A 77 7.69 -4.32 -16.55
N SER A 78 7.41 -5.40 -17.29
CA SER A 78 6.18 -6.19 -17.18
C SER A 78 6.42 -7.62 -17.62
N LEU A 79 5.76 -8.56 -16.95
CA LEU A 79 5.79 -9.99 -17.27
C LEU A 79 4.41 -10.46 -17.72
N ARG A 80 4.39 -11.49 -18.57
CA ARG A 80 3.17 -12.24 -18.90
C ARG A 80 3.29 -13.64 -18.33
N ALA A 81 2.22 -14.13 -17.72
CA ALA A 81 2.16 -15.45 -17.13
C ALA A 81 0.80 -16.09 -17.36
N VAL A 82 0.75 -17.41 -17.30
CA VAL A 82 -0.51 -18.17 -17.30
C VAL A 82 -0.73 -18.68 -15.88
N VAL A 83 -1.94 -18.51 -15.36
CA VAL A 83 -2.29 -19.08 -14.05
C VAL A 83 -2.35 -20.59 -14.15
N GLU A 84 -1.52 -21.31 -13.40
CA GLU A 84 -1.56 -22.77 -13.36
C GLU A 84 -2.63 -23.29 -12.38
N ARG A 85 -2.74 -22.66 -11.21
CA ARG A 85 -3.66 -23.04 -10.14
C ARG A 85 -3.99 -21.84 -9.26
N GLU A 86 -5.23 -21.75 -8.80
CA GLU A 86 -5.61 -20.85 -7.71
C GLU A 86 -5.55 -21.59 -6.37
N ASP A 87 -5.02 -20.93 -5.34
CA ASP A 87 -5.06 -21.46 -3.99
C ASP A 87 -6.24 -20.84 -3.22
N PRO A 88 -6.98 -21.65 -2.44
CA PRO A 88 -8.12 -21.16 -1.68
C PRO A 88 -7.66 -20.16 -0.61
N VAL A 89 -8.46 -19.10 -0.40
CA VAL A 89 -8.21 -18.12 0.66
C VAL A 89 -8.35 -18.82 2.01
N THR A 90 -7.22 -19.14 2.64
CA THR A 90 -7.18 -19.65 4.02
C THR A 90 -7.58 -18.53 4.96
N ARG A 91 -8.87 -18.41 5.27
CA ARG A 91 -9.31 -17.62 6.43
C ARG A 91 -8.95 -18.42 7.69
N PRO A 92 -8.22 -17.85 8.66
CA PRO A 92 -8.02 -18.53 9.94
C PRO A 92 -9.38 -18.72 10.59
N SER A 93 -9.83 -19.98 10.65
CA SER A 93 -11.08 -20.33 11.33
C SER A 93 -10.90 -20.09 12.83
N GLY A 94 -11.54 -19.04 13.35
CA GLY A 94 -11.67 -18.83 14.79
C GLY A 94 -12.38 -20.00 15.47
N PRO A 95 -12.21 -20.19 16.79
CA PRO A 95 -12.66 -21.38 17.50
C PRO A 95 -14.18 -21.54 17.39
N LYS A 96 -14.61 -22.67 16.80
CA LYS A 96 -16.02 -23.09 16.73
C LYS A 96 -16.53 -23.33 18.16
N HIS A 97 -17.20 -22.34 18.75
CA HIS A 97 -17.95 -22.57 19.99
C HIS A 97 -19.07 -23.56 19.69
N SER A 98 -18.90 -24.80 20.15
CA SER A 98 -19.98 -25.78 20.13
C SER A 98 -21.10 -25.25 21.03
N ARG A 99 -22.27 -25.03 20.43
CA ARG A 99 -23.50 -24.87 21.22
C ARG A 99 -23.74 -26.22 21.89
N ARG A 100 -23.38 -26.33 23.17
CA ARG A 100 -23.94 -27.37 24.06
C ARG A 100 -25.45 -27.22 24.02
N THR A 101 -26.11 -28.06 23.22
CA THR A 101 -27.54 -28.31 23.37
C THR A 101 -27.72 -28.97 24.74
N LYS A 102 -28.18 -28.19 25.73
CA LYS A 102 -28.59 -28.74 27.02
C LYS A 102 -29.83 -29.59 26.75
N GLY A 103 -29.62 -30.91 26.64
CA GLY A 103 -30.69 -31.90 26.59
C GLY A 103 -31.58 -31.73 27.81
N ARG A 104 -32.88 -31.62 27.57
CA ARG A 104 -33.95 -31.66 28.56
C ARG A 104 -33.97 -33.09 29.16
N PRO A 105 -34.00 -33.25 30.49
CA PRO A 105 -34.14 -34.59 31.08
C PRO A 105 -35.55 -35.14 30.82
N PRO A 106 -35.72 -36.46 30.67
CA PRO A 106 -37.03 -37.09 30.54
C PRO A 106 -37.74 -37.17 31.89
N ASP A 107 -39.07 -37.35 31.82
CA ASP A 107 -40.05 -37.36 32.91
C ASP A 107 -39.79 -38.40 34.02
#